data_AF-A0A351FMJ1-F1
#
_entry.id   AF-A0A351FMJ1-F1
#
_cell.length_a   1.000
_cell.length_b   1.000
_cell.length_c   1.000
_cell.angle_alpha   90.00
_cell.angle_beta   90.00
_cell.angle_gamma   90.00
#
_symmetry.space_group_name_H-M   'P 1'
#
loop_
_entity.id
_entity.type
_entity.pdbx_description
1 polymer ?
#
loop_
_entity_poly.entity_id
_entity_poly.type
_entity_poly.pdbx_seq_one_letter_code
_entity_poly.pdbx_strand_id
1 'polypeptide(L)'
;YLTRRGFHGDEATFDYCRLIATGALPQTRLYKFRVHVSNLENQRICFHGIIRLEKDNMTSVHLADTVDAQQHVLAEWSRDLTPQDRQATMASQWMILAVVGSVICFTLLNSLLAALPL
;
A
#
# COMPACT_ATOMS: atom_id res chain seq x y z
N TYR A 1 -10.71 6.93 -11.59
CA TYR A 1 -11.96 6.23 -11.17
C TYR A 1 -11.60 4.82 -10.70
N LEU A 2 -12.34 4.28 -9.73
CA LEU A 2 -12.06 2.95 -9.14
C LEU A 2 -12.85 1.88 -9.92
N THR A 3 -12.15 0.97 -10.59
CA THR A 3 -12.77 -0.15 -11.32
C THR A 3 -12.70 -1.42 -10.48
N ARG A 4 -13.37 -2.49 -10.92
CA ARG A 4 -13.17 -3.85 -10.36
C ARG A 4 -11.71 -4.32 -10.42
N ARG A 5 -10.85 -3.67 -11.21
CA ARG A 5 -9.42 -3.95 -11.37
C ARG A 5 -8.52 -2.98 -10.58
N GLY A 6 -9.07 -2.10 -9.75
CA GLY A 6 -8.31 -1.18 -8.91
C GLY A 6 -8.49 0.29 -9.27
N PHE A 7 -7.65 1.15 -8.69
CA PHE A 7 -7.70 2.61 -8.87
C PHE A 7 -6.78 3.06 -9.99
N HIS A 8 -7.30 3.91 -10.88
CA HIS A 8 -6.52 4.61 -11.90
C HIS A 8 -6.55 6.12 -11.61
N GLY A 9 -5.38 6.67 -11.29
CA GLY A 9 -5.06 8.09 -11.31
C GLY A 9 -3.90 8.37 -12.27
N ASP A 10 -3.66 9.64 -12.60
CA ASP A 10 -2.70 10.03 -13.65
C ASP A 10 -1.25 9.60 -13.35
N GLU A 11 -0.89 9.48 -12.07
CA GLU A 11 0.47 9.14 -11.63
C GLU A 11 0.60 7.73 -11.02
N ALA A 12 -0.51 7.14 -10.55
CA ALA A 12 -0.50 5.85 -9.86
C ALA A 12 -1.69 4.96 -10.26
N THR A 13 -1.39 3.69 -10.57
CA THR A 13 -2.37 2.66 -10.91
C THR A 13 -2.24 1.47 -9.95
N PHE A 14 -3.30 1.14 -9.23
CA PHE A 14 -3.34 -0.05 -8.38
C PHE A 14 -3.89 -1.24 -9.15
N ASP A 15 -3.13 -2.33 -9.24
CA ASP A 15 -3.62 -3.60 -9.80
C ASP A 15 -4.64 -4.25 -8.86
N TYR A 16 -4.43 -4.10 -7.56
CA TYR A 16 -5.37 -4.50 -6.52
C TYR A 16 -5.03 -3.86 -5.18
N CYS A 17 -6.03 -3.76 -4.31
CA CYS A 17 -5.89 -3.55 -2.88
C CYS A 17 -6.93 -4.42 -2.18
N ARG A 18 -6.49 -5.32 -1.29
CA ARG A 18 -7.35 -6.34 -0.67
C ARG A 18 -7.07 -6.43 0.82
N LEU A 19 -8.13 -6.54 1.61
CA LEU A 19 -8.04 -6.93 3.02
C LEU A 19 -7.62 -8.40 3.06
N ILE A 20 -6.68 -8.73 3.93
CA ILE A 20 -6.09 -10.07 4.03
C ILE A 20 -6.10 -10.62 5.45
N ALA A 21 -6.15 -9.76 6.46
CA ALA A 21 -6.27 -10.18 7.85
C ALA A 21 -6.92 -9.09 8.72
N THR A 22 -7.57 -9.50 9.80
CA THR A 22 -8.17 -8.59 10.80
C THR A 22 -7.87 -9.07 12.21
N GLY A 23 -7.65 -8.13 13.13
CA GLY A 23 -7.56 -8.36 14.57
C GLY A 23 -8.70 -7.65 15.28
N ALA A 24 -9.24 -8.26 16.33
CA ALA A 24 -10.32 -7.66 17.13
C ALA A 24 -9.80 -6.65 18.17
N LEU A 25 -8.61 -6.90 18.75
CA LEU A 25 -8.01 -6.08 19.79
C LEU A 25 -6.48 -5.99 19.61
N PRO A 26 -5.93 -4.79 19.28
CA PRO A 26 -6.66 -3.63 18.78
C PRO A 26 -7.41 -3.96 17.48
N GLN A 27 -8.39 -3.12 17.10
CA GLN A 27 -9.09 -3.30 15.82
C GLN A 27 -8.10 -3.04 14.68
N THR A 28 -7.48 -4.10 14.21
CA THR A 28 -6.42 -4.06 13.21
C THR A 28 -6.93 -4.60 11.89
N ARG A 29 -6.58 -3.95 10.79
CA ARG A 29 -6.88 -4.40 9.44
C ARG A 29 -5.61 -4.38 8.62
N LEU A 30 -5.29 -5.53 8.03
CA LEU A 30 -4.11 -5.70 7.19
C LEU A 30 -4.55 -5.80 5.72
N TYR A 31 -3.93 -5.01 4.87
CA TYR A 31 -4.21 -4.98 3.44
C TYR A 31 -2.95 -5.29 2.64
N LYS A 32 -3.15 -5.99 1.53
CA LYS A 32 -2.15 -6.24 0.51
C LYS A 32 -2.51 -5.48 -0.75
N PHE A 33 -1.53 -4.81 -1.34
CA PHE A 33 -1.73 -4.11 -2.60
C PHE A 33 -0.54 -4.28 -3.54
N ARG A 34 -0.80 -3.98 -4.81
CA ARG A 34 0.21 -3.80 -5.84
C ARG A 34 -0.11 -2.52 -6.59
N VAL A 35 0.88 -1.66 -6.74
CA VAL A 35 0.74 -0.35 -7.37
C VAL A 35 1.86 -0.12 -8.37
N HIS A 36 1.52 0.48 -9.49
CA HIS A 36 2.45 0.98 -10.48
C HIS A 36 2.44 2.50 -10.41
N VAL A 37 3.62 3.09 -10.33
CA VAL A 37 3.79 4.54 -10.31
C VAL A 37 4.76 4.93 -11.41
N SER A 38 4.45 6.02 -12.11
CA SER A 38 5.36 6.59 -13.10
C SER A 38 6.46 7.35 -12.37
N ASN A 39 7.73 7.05 -12.67
CA ASN A 39 8.82 7.93 -12.26
C ASN A 39 8.84 9.20 -13.13
N LEU A 40 9.78 10.10 -12.83
CA LEU A 40 9.92 11.39 -13.53
C LEU A 40 10.32 11.25 -15.00
N GLU A 41 10.86 10.09 -15.36
CA GLU A 41 11.21 9.72 -16.73
C GLU A 41 10.05 8.99 -17.44
N ASN A 42 8.84 9.00 -16.85
CA ASN A 42 7.65 8.27 -17.30
C ASN A 42 7.81 6.74 -17.38
N GLN A 43 8.79 6.16 -16.70
CA GLN A 43 8.92 4.72 -16.55
C GLN A 43 8.00 4.22 -15.45
N ARG A 44 7.29 3.12 -15.70
CA ARG A 44 6.42 2.50 -14.70
C ARG A 44 7.23 1.61 -13.76
N ILE A 45 7.27 2.00 -12.50
CA ILE A 45 7.86 1.22 -11.40
C ILE A 45 6.74 0.52 -10.66
N CYS A 46 6.92 -0.77 -10.39
CA CYS A 46 5.95 -1.61 -9.68
C CYS A 46 6.38 -1.78 -8.22
N PHE A 47 5.49 -1.45 -7.30
CA PHE A 47 5.66 -1.67 -5.86
C PHE A 47 4.65 -2.68 -5.32
N HIS A 48 5.13 -3.50 -4.40
CA HIS A 48 4.38 -4.49 -3.64
C HIS A 48 4.26 -3.99 -2.20
N GLY A 49 3.04 -3.74 -1.71
CA GLY A 49 2.88 -3.13 -0.40
C GLY A 49 1.92 -3.83 0.55
N ILE A 50 2.15 -3.59 1.83
CA ILE A 50 1.30 -4.01 2.95
C ILE A 50 0.92 -2.77 3.74
N ILE A 51 -0.35 -2.68 4.14
CA ILE A 51 -0.86 -1.61 5.00
C ILE A 51 -1.46 -2.24 6.24
N ARG A 52 -1.04 -1.75 7.39
CA ARG A 52 -1.64 -2.07 8.68
C ARG A 52 -2.35 -0.82 9.19
N LEU A 53 -3.68 -0.92 9.30
CA LEU A 53 -4.53 0.11 9.89
C LEU A 53 -4.94 -0.33 11.28
N GLU A 54 -4.73 0.55 12.27
CA GLU A 54 -5.16 0.33 13.64
C GLU A 54 -6.21 1.38 14.07
N LYS A 55 -6.95 1.08 15.15
CA LYS A 55 -8.09 1.89 15.63
C LYS A 55 -7.73 3.36 15.90
N ASP A 56 -6.50 3.64 16.32
CA ASP A 56 -6.04 4.98 16.70
C ASP A 56 -5.51 5.80 15.51
N ASN A 57 -5.99 5.49 14.29
CA ASN A 57 -5.51 6.06 13.02
C ASN A 57 -4.02 5.83 12.74
N MET A 58 -3.34 5.01 13.54
CA MET A 58 -1.97 4.62 13.24
C MET A 58 -2.00 3.75 11.98
N THR A 59 -1.32 4.25 10.95
CA THR A 59 -1.24 3.61 9.64
C THR A 59 0.22 3.32 9.35
N SER A 60 0.57 2.04 9.31
CA SER A 60 1.90 1.59 8.90
C SER A 60 1.84 1.08 7.46
N VAL A 61 2.67 1.64 6.59
CA VAL A 61 2.79 1.22 5.20
C VAL A 61 4.20 0.68 4.98
N HIS A 62 4.27 -0.50 4.39
CA HIS A 62 5.52 -1.05 3.88
C HIS A 62 5.43 -1.18 2.36
N LEU A 63 6.46 -0.71 1.67
CA LEU A 63 6.65 -0.84 0.23
C LEU A 63 7.89 -1.69 -0.02
N ALA A 64 7.75 -2.68 -0.90
CA ALA A 64 8.81 -3.57 -1.30
C ALA A 64 8.86 -3.66 -2.83
N ASP A 65 10.06 -3.87 -3.37
CA ASP A 65 10.28 -4.03 -4.80
C ASP A 65 10.04 -5.47 -5.26
N THR A 66 9.98 -6.43 -4.32
CA THR A 66 9.78 -7.85 -4.60
C THR A 66 8.59 -8.44 -3.84
N VAL A 67 8.01 -9.49 -4.41
CA VAL A 67 6.92 -10.26 -3.77
C VAL A 67 7.42 -10.95 -2.50
N ASP A 68 8.65 -11.44 -2.48
CA ASP A 68 9.20 -12.17 -1.33
C ASP A 68 9.37 -11.26 -0.12
N ALA A 69 9.87 -10.03 -0.31
CA ALA A 69 9.95 -9.04 0.74
C ALA A 69 8.55 -8.66 1.27
N GLN A 70 7.56 -8.51 0.38
CA GLN A 70 6.16 -8.29 0.77
C GLN A 70 5.61 -9.48 1.60
N GLN A 71 5.95 -10.72 1.23
CA GLN A 71 5.51 -11.91 1.96
C GLN A 71 6.16 -12.02 3.34
N HIS A 72 7.43 -11.62 3.48
CA HIS A 72 8.12 -11.61 4.76
C HIS A 72 7.44 -10.67 5.75
N VAL A 73 7.18 -9.42 5.34
CA VAL A 73 6.49 -8.42 6.18
C VAL A 73 5.06 -8.85 6.46
N LEU A 74 4.38 -9.46 5.49
CA LEU A 74 3.06 -10.02 5.72
C LEU A 74 3.10 -11.08 6.84
N ALA A 75 3.98 -12.06 6.76
CA ALA A 75 4.09 -13.13 7.76
C ALA A 75 4.39 -12.58 9.16
N GLU A 76 5.21 -11.52 9.23
CA GLU A 76 5.49 -10.82 10.47
C GLU A 76 4.25 -10.10 11.03
N TRP A 77 3.58 -9.29 10.19
CA TRP A 77 2.49 -8.42 10.62
C TRP A 77 1.15 -9.15 10.80
N SER A 78 0.99 -10.34 10.21
CA SER A 78 -0.21 -11.15 10.35
C SER A 78 -0.17 -12.15 11.49
N ARG A 79 0.94 -12.25 12.25
CA ARG A 79 1.16 -13.28 13.28
C ARG A 79 0.00 -13.41 14.26
N ASP A 80 -0.58 -12.29 14.66
CA ASP A 80 -1.64 -12.21 15.66
C ASP A 80 -3.02 -11.89 15.06
N LEU A 81 -3.15 -11.99 13.72
CA LEU A 81 -4.35 -11.60 13.00
C LEU A 81 -5.08 -12.80 12.43
N THR A 82 -6.40 -12.72 12.37
CA THR A 82 -7.23 -13.73 11.71
C THR A 82 -7.25 -13.47 10.20
N PRO A 83 -6.92 -14.47 9.36
CA PRO A 83 -7.01 -14.35 7.91
C PRO A 83 -8.43 -13.96 7.46
N GLN A 84 -8.51 -13.11 6.45
CA GLN A 84 -9.76 -12.66 5.85
C GLN A 84 -9.66 -12.76 4.33
N ASP A 85 -10.55 -13.55 3.72
CA ASP A 85 -10.66 -13.64 2.26
C ASP A 85 -11.69 -12.65 1.68
N ARG A 86 -12.11 -11.66 2.46
CA ARG A 86 -13.17 -10.72 2.05
C ARG A 86 -12.63 -9.48 1.34
N GLN A 87 -13.35 -9.05 0.30
CA GLN A 87 -13.13 -7.74 -0.31
C GLN A 87 -13.41 -6.62 0.71
N ALA A 88 -12.43 -5.73 0.85
CA ALA A 88 -12.57 -4.53 1.66
C ALA A 88 -13.71 -3.64 1.16
N THR A 89 -14.45 -3.04 2.08
CA THR A 89 -15.43 -1.98 1.79
C THR A 89 -14.80 -0.79 1.07
N MET A 90 -15.53 -0.16 0.15
CA MET A 90 -15.04 0.94 -0.69
C MET A 90 -14.46 2.13 0.11
N ALA A 91 -15.00 2.45 1.29
CA ALA A 91 -14.52 3.57 2.11
C ALA A 91 -13.07 3.38 2.60
N SER A 92 -12.71 2.16 3.03
CA SER A 92 -11.33 1.83 3.43
C SER A 92 -10.35 1.90 2.26
N GLN A 93 -10.82 1.66 1.03
CA GLN A 93 -9.96 1.70 -0.16
C GLN A 93 -9.53 3.12 -0.50
N TRP A 94 -10.39 4.13 -0.37
CA TRP A 94 -10.02 5.52 -0.64
C TRP A 94 -8.96 6.06 0.32
N MET A 95 -9.10 5.76 1.61
CA MET A 95 -8.10 6.14 2.61
C MET A 95 -6.74 5.49 2.32
N ILE A 96 -6.75 4.21 1.97
CA ILE A 96 -5.55 3.47 1.57
C ILE A 96 -4.88 4.10 0.35
N LEU A 97 -5.66 4.44 -0.68
CA LEU A 97 -5.14 5.07 -1.89
C LEU A 97 -4.50 6.43 -1.60
N ALA A 98 -5.14 7.23 -0.76
CA ALA A 98 -4.61 8.53 -0.34
C ALA A 98 -3.30 8.39 0.44
N VAL A 99 -3.22 7.43 1.37
CA VAL A 99 -2.01 7.18 2.17
C VAL A 99 -0.89 6.65 1.28
N VAL A 100 -1.15 5.63 0.45
CA VAL A 100 -0.11 5.05 -0.42
C VAL A 100 0.37 6.05 -1.46
N GLY A 101 -0.53 6.81 -2.09
CA GLY A 101 -0.17 7.88 -3.00
C GLY A 101 0.75 8.90 -2.33
N SER A 102 0.38 9.34 -1.11
CA SER A 102 1.20 10.28 -0.33
C SER A 102 2.59 9.70 -0.01
N VAL A 103 2.67 8.46 0.49
CA VAL A 103 3.95 7.81 0.81
C VAL A 103 4.84 7.71 -0.43
N ILE A 104 4.29 7.34 -1.58
CA ILE A 104 5.08 7.22 -2.81
C ILE A 104 5.53 8.59 -3.34
N CYS A 105 4.67 9.61 -3.30
CA CYS A 105 5.10 10.97 -3.64
C CYS A 105 6.24 11.43 -2.72
N PHE A 106 6.19 11.14 -1.42
CA PHE A 106 7.26 11.46 -0.48
C PHE A 106 8.55 10.69 -0.75
N THR A 107 8.49 9.39 -1.07
CA THR A 107 9.71 8.61 -1.37
C THR A 107 10.36 9.08 -2.67
N LEU A 108 9.57 9.34 -3.71
CA LEU A 108 10.08 9.89 -4.97
C LEU A 108 10.68 11.28 -4.78
N LEU A 109 10.05 12.14 -3.98
CA LEU A 109 10.57 13.47 -3.65
C LEU A 109 11.88 13.39 -2.85
N ASN A 110 11.99 12.46 -1.90
CA ASN A 110 13.24 12.25 -1.16
C ASN A 110 14.36 11.71 -2.04
N SER A 111 14.07 10.77 -2.95
CA SER A 111 15.05 10.28 -3.92
C SER A 111 15.53 11.39 -4.86
N LEU A 112 14.64 12.32 -5.22
CA LEU A 112 14.98 13.53 -5.98
C LEU A 112 15.92 14.47 -5.22
N LEU A 113 15.58 14.77 -3.97
CA LEU A 113 16.39 15.65 -3.12
C LEU A 113 17.77 15.04 -2.83
N ALA A 114 17.84 13.72 -2.68
CA ALA A 114 19.11 13.00 -2.52
C ALA A 114 19.95 12.92 -3.81
N ALA A 115 19.33 13.10 -4.98
CA ALA A 115 19.99 13.07 -6.28
C ALA A 115 20.48 14.45 -6.77
N LEU A 116 20.16 15.54 -6.04
CA LEU A 116 20.71 16.86 -6.31
C LEU A 116 22.15 16.95 -5.75
N PRO A 117 23.16 17.31 -6.56
CA PRO A 117 24.48 17.58 -6.02
C PRO A 117 24.42 18.85 -5.16
N LEU A 118 25.04 18.78 -3.96
CA LEU A 118 25.32 19.95 -3.11
C LEU A 118 26.22 20.96 -3.85
#